data_AF-A5G5V4-F1
#
_entry.id   AF-A5G5V4-F1
#
_cell.length_a   1.000
_cell.length_b   1.000
_cell.length_c   1.000
_cell.angle_alpha   90.00
_cell.angle_beta   90.00
_cell.angle_gamma   90.00
#
_symmetry.space_group_name_H-M   'P 1'
#
loop_
_entity.id
_entity.type
_entity.pdbx_description
1 polymer ?
#
loop_
_entity_poly.entity_id
_entity_poly.type
_entity_poly.pdbx_seq_one_letter_code
_entity_poly.pdbx_strand_id
1 'polypeptide(L)' 'MKCGYCGHEFAEEEGIRGCGKCGKPGRCSMVRCPKCFYENPPELKMVKRLKSFLKKEKS' A
#
# COMPACT_ATOMS: atom_id res chain seq x y z
N MET A 1 -5.51 1.08 -1.83
CA MET A 1 -4.52 2.14 -2.09
C MET A 1 -4.55 2.53 -3.57
N LYS A 2 -3.98 3.68 -3.95
CA LYS A 2 -3.86 4.11 -5.35
C LYS A 2 -2.39 4.17 -5.75
N CYS A 3 -2.04 3.59 -6.89
CA CYS A 3 -0.70 3.65 -7.42
C CYS A 3 -0.32 5.10 -7.77
N GLY A 4 0.78 5.60 -7.21
CA GLY A 4 1.29 6.95 -7.48
C GLY A 4 1.84 7.13 -8.90
N TYR A 5 2.05 6.05 -9.64
CA TYR A 5 2.54 6.09 -11.03
C TYR A 5 1.42 5.90 -12.05
N CYS A 6 0.70 4.77 -12.03
CA CYS A 6 -0.30 4.44 -13.06
C CYS A 6 -1.75 4.71 -12.64
N GLY A 7 -1.98 5.22 -11.43
CA GLY A 7 -3.31 5.55 -10.93
C GLY A 7 -4.23 4.36 -10.63
N HIS A 8 -3.77 3.13 -10.82
CA HIS A 8 -4.57 1.93 -10.52
C HIS A 8 -4.92 1.85 -9.03
N GLU A 9 -6.19 1.65 -8.73
CA GLU A 9 -6.69 1.40 -7.38
C GLU A 9 -6.75 -0.09 -7.13
N PHE A 10 -6.14 -0.53 -6.04
CA PHE A 10 -6.03 -1.94 -5.64
C PHE A 10 -5.94 -2.02 -4.12
N ALA A 11 -6.30 -3.16 -3.55
CA ALA A 11 -6.24 -3.36 -2.11
C ALA A 11 -4.78 -3.62 -1.68
N GLU A 12 -4.35 -3.19 -0.49
CA GLU A 12 -2.91 -3.21 -0.13
C GLU A 12 -2.38 -4.65 0.05
N GLU A 13 -3.28 -5.60 0.26
CA GLU A 13 -3.05 -7.03 0.42
C GLU A 13 -2.84 -7.70 -0.94
N GLU A 14 -3.44 -7.13 -2.00
CA GLU A 14 -3.21 -7.50 -3.41
C GLU A 14 -1.85 -6.97 -3.93
N GLY A 15 -1.24 -6.03 -3.20
CA GLY A 15 0.07 -5.50 -3.53
C GLY A 15 1.19 -6.51 -3.26
N ILE A 16 2.16 -6.58 -4.17
CA ILE A 16 3.28 -7.51 -4.04
C ILE A 16 4.23 -6.98 -2.95
N ARG A 17 4.43 -7.77 -1.89
CA ARG A 17 5.25 -7.40 -0.73
C ARG A 17 6.67 -7.97 -0.83
N GLY A 18 7.64 -7.11 -0.52
CA GLY A 18 9.05 -7.48 -0.46
C GLY A 18 9.78 -7.41 -1.80
N CYS A 19 10.93 -6.75 -1.82
CA CYS A 19 11.91 -6.88 -2.90
C CYS A 19 13.02 -7.81 -2.37
N GLY A 20 13.05 -9.06 -2.84
CA GLY A 20 13.98 -10.10 -2.38
C GLY A 20 15.47 -9.85 -2.67
N LYS A 21 15.87 -8.60 -2.93
CA LYS A 21 17.19 -8.22 -3.46
C LYS A 21 17.88 -7.05 -2.73
N CYS A 22 17.24 -6.36 -1.78
CA CYS A 22 17.84 -5.17 -1.15
C CYS A 22 18.81 -5.45 0.02
N GLY A 23 19.08 -6.72 0.36
CA GLY A 23 20.06 -7.11 1.39
C GLY A 23 19.76 -6.64 2.82
N LYS A 24 18.64 -5.94 3.06
CA LYS A 24 18.18 -5.51 4.39
C LYS A 24 16.99 -6.37 4.84
N PRO A 25 17.23 -7.50 5.53
CA PRO A 25 16.14 -8.31 6.08
C PRO A 25 15.21 -7.46 6.95
N GLY A 26 13.90 -7.58 6.73
CA GLY A 26 12.86 -6.97 7.56
C GLY A 26 12.52 -5.49 7.30
N ARG A 27 13.13 -4.80 6.31
CA ARG A 27 12.92 -3.34 6.11
C ARG A 27 12.24 -2.89 4.82
N CYS A 28 12.01 -3.76 3.84
CA CYS A 28 11.27 -3.34 2.65
C CYS A 28 9.78 -3.27 2.98
N SER A 29 9.32 -2.08 3.37
CA SER A 29 7.92 -1.78 3.66
C SER A 29 7.13 -1.37 2.41
N MET A 30 7.75 -1.35 1.23
CA MET A 30 7.12 -0.94 -0.02
C MET A 30 6.11 -1.98 -0.49
N VAL A 31 5.05 -1.48 -1.14
CA VAL A 31 3.98 -2.27 -1.75
C VAL A 31 4.02 -2.04 -3.26
N ARG A 32 4.31 -3.10 -4.02
CA ARG A 32 4.47 -3.00 -5.47
C ARG A 32 3.11 -3.18 -6.15
N CYS A 33 2.78 -2.25 -7.07
CA CYS A 33 1.51 -2.25 -7.79
C CYS A 33 1.36 -3.52 -8.65
N PRO A 34 0.25 -4.26 -8.56
CA PRO A 34 0.06 -5.50 -9.31
C PRO A 34 -0.11 -5.26 -10.82
N LYS A 35 -0.46 -4.03 -11.23
CA LYS A 35 -0.68 -3.67 -12.65
C LYS A 35 0.60 -3.23 -13.37
N CYS A 36 1.34 -2.29 -12.79
CA CYS A 36 2.50 -1.66 -13.45
C CYS A 36 3.83 -1.92 -12.75
N PHE A 37 3.81 -2.66 -11.64
CA PHE A 37 5.00 -3.03 -10.89
C PHE A 37 5.80 -1.85 -10.29
N TYR A 38 5.20 -0.66 -10.18
CA TYR A 38 5.79 0.47 -9.48
C TYR A 38 5.76 0.25 -7.95
N GLU A 39 6.83 0.61 -7.25
CA GLU A 39 6.93 0.49 -5.80
C GLU A 39 6.27 1.70 -5.13
N ASN A 40 5.17 1.45 -4.41
CA ASN A 40 4.47 2.48 -3.66
C ASN A 40 4.86 2.38 -2.17
N PRO A 41 5.03 3.51 -1.47
CA PRO A 41 5.08 3.47 -0.02
C PRO A 41 3.75 2.91 0.53
N PRO A 42 3.78 2.14 1.62
CA PRO A 42 2.56 1.62 2.23
C PRO A 42 1.72 2.79 2.76
N GLU A 43 0.40 2.62 2.86
CA GLU A 43 -0.41 3.67 3.51
C GLU A 43 0.02 3.83 4.97
N LEU A 44 0.18 5.08 5.39
CA LEU A 44 0.42 5.42 6.80
C LEU A 44 -0.70 4.84 7.65
N LYS A 45 -0.36 4.10 8.72
CA LYS A 45 -1.33 3.48 9.64
C LYS A 45 -2.37 4.48 10.19
N MET A 46 -1.98 5.74 10.34
CA MET A 46 -2.85 6.82 10.80
C MET A 46 -3.98 7.14 9.80
N VAL A 47 -3.69 7.07 8.49
CA VAL A 47 -4.68 7.26 7.42
C VAL A 47 -5.69 6.12 7.41
N LYS A 48 -5.24 4.87 7.62
CA LYS A 48 -6.15 3.71 7.76
C LYS A 48 -7.11 3.88 8.94
N ARG A 49 -6.60 4.40 10.07
CA ARG A 49 -7.40 4.65 11.27
C ARG A 49 -8.43 5.77 11.03
N LEU A 50 -8.04 6.88 10.40
CA LEU A 50 -8.95 7.96 10.02
C LEU A 50 -10.07 7.47 9.08
N LYS A 51 -9.73 6.69 8.06
CA LYS A 51 -10.72 6.08 7.14
C LYS A 51 -11.71 5.18 7.90
N SER A 52 -11.25 4.44 8.91
CA SER A 52 -12.13 3.57 9.72
C SER A 52 -13.12 4.35 10.58
N PHE A 53 -12.73 5.53 11.10
CA PHE A 53 -13.62 6.40 11.85
C PHE A 53 -14.66 7.08 10.94
N LEU A 54 -14.24 7.60 9.79
CA LEU A 54 -15.13 8.25 8.81
C LEU A 54 -16.15 7.28 8.20
N LYS A 55 -15.82 5.98 8.09
CA LYS A 55 -16.74 4.96 7.59
C LYS A 55 -17.81 4.58 8.62
N LYS A 56 -17.59 4.86 9.91
CA LYS A 56 -18.48 4.52 11.03
C LYS A 56 -19.62 5.53 11.22
N GLU A 57 -19.46 6.78 10.75
CA GLU A 57 -20.48 7.83 10.83
C GLU A 57 -21.52 7.80 9.70
N LYS A 58 -21.33 6.94 8.68
CA LYS A 58 -22.29 6.77 7.57
C LYS A 58 -23.21 5.55 7.72
N SER A 59 -23.32 4.96 8.92
CA SER A 59 -24.19 3.82 9.21
C SER A 59 -25.18 4.12 10.32
#